data_AF-A0A4R8H109-F1
#
_entry.id   AF-A0A4R8H109-F1
#
_cell.length_a   1.000
_cell.length_b   1.000
_cell.length_c   1.000
_cell.angle_alpha   90.00
_cell.angle_beta   90.00
_cell.angle_gamma   90.00
#
_symmetry.space_group_name_H-M   'P 1'
#
loop_
_entity.id
_entity.type
_entity.pdbx_description
1 polymer ?
#
loop_
_entity_poly.entity_id
_entity_poly.type
_entity_poly.pdbx_seq_one_letter_code
_entity_poly.pdbx_strand_id
1 'polypeptide(L)'
;MKKEELNQVINKIYQNISKTNNIISVPYAQNQILAQLGEKVDSKLVKELLIENDELLILTRDQFICKSYFSDLFWNNLAYKTSLAEIKTILKNEYFVLKDIKVKSLLESFEPEFLNFLEKKDSQGPLLVKQDDDLYTIDSEERLLKYGVEHGSVSYDLVQEYSQRYDEDYFDLIGKIVHKNIHCGDYDEEILEKNKYDKNYYRLKDLDYSNDNNALLVDLRLNQLIALLLLMNDRENLINKLNEAKRNKYKRDLTRLGLINSETLIPTREGKELATKIRDIAYSELDYGSINEIEDQKYGIKDLCKLESVKSLEHNDDFWNKAALPLRDHFLSLPSVKIFVSWIKDINRQGKYSMYDLFQYLIEKEYYAELKWLLVGDSPSSSLKKIKSSLDICIQCNSFNSCTSYDKNSNSDKIKFLLDIRNNEASKIISQIKKVNRMYDYLLQKPILIKFIVPYNLTSKAKLIKEKINILKNDEILHKKDGDYCVYRDNWRVNNDLLV
;
A
#
# COMPACT_ATOMS: atom_id res chain seq x y z
N MET A 1 32.42 -19.88 57.46
CA MET A 1 31.95 -18.55 57.02
C MET A 1 30.51 -18.32 57.48
N LYS A 2 30.18 -17.17 58.06
CA LYS A 2 28.81 -16.89 58.53
C LYS A 2 27.93 -16.51 57.32
N LYS A 3 26.68 -17.00 57.26
CA LYS A 3 25.72 -16.68 56.17
C LYS A 3 25.56 -15.17 55.97
N GLU A 4 25.66 -14.38 57.04
CA GLU A 4 25.64 -12.92 57.02
C GLU A 4 26.79 -12.29 56.21
N GLU A 5 28.02 -12.81 56.35
CA GLU A 5 29.19 -12.30 55.60
C GLU A 5 29.03 -12.59 54.09
N LEU A 6 28.52 -13.77 53.76
CA LEU A 6 28.21 -14.15 52.38
C LEU A 6 27.11 -13.26 51.78
N ASN A 7 26.05 -12.97 52.54
CA ASN A 7 24.98 -12.06 52.11
C ASN A 7 25.50 -10.65 51.84
N GLN A 8 26.41 -10.13 52.65
CA GLN A 8 27.04 -8.83 52.39
C GLN A 8 27.82 -8.83 51.07
N VAL A 9 28.53 -9.92 50.76
CA VAL A 9 29.26 -10.04 49.49
C VAL A 9 28.31 -10.18 48.31
N ILE A 10 27.23 -10.96 48.42
CA ILE A 10 26.19 -11.06 47.39
C ILE A 10 25.55 -9.69 47.12
N ASN A 11 25.24 -8.92 48.16
CA ASN A 11 24.71 -7.56 48.01
C ASN A 11 25.70 -6.63 47.29
N LYS A 12 27.00 -6.72 47.61
CA LYS A 12 28.03 -5.96 46.88
C LYS A 12 28.14 -6.39 45.42
N ILE A 13 28.05 -7.69 45.14
CA ILE A 13 28.06 -8.23 43.76
C ILE A 13 26.86 -7.68 42.99
N TYR A 14 25.66 -7.69 43.60
CA TYR A 14 24.47 -7.09 43.02
C TYR A 14 24.65 -5.58 42.75
N GLN A 15 25.14 -4.81 43.72
CA GLN A 15 25.39 -3.36 43.56
C GLN A 15 26.37 -3.03 42.43
N ASN A 16 27.29 -3.95 42.12
CA ASN A 16 28.24 -3.79 41.03
C ASN A 16 27.63 -4.22 39.67
N ILE A 17 26.89 -5.33 39.65
CA ILE A 17 26.29 -5.85 38.41
C ILE A 17 25.11 -5.01 37.93
N SER A 18 24.31 -4.46 38.85
CA SER A 18 23.21 -3.52 38.54
C SER A 18 23.68 -2.26 37.81
N LYS A 19 24.99 -1.97 37.79
CA LYS A 19 25.59 -0.84 37.07
C LYS A 19 26.19 -1.22 35.72
N THR A 20 26.24 -2.50 35.38
CA THR A 20 27.02 -2.99 34.24
C THR A 20 26.24 -3.99 33.38
N ASN A 21 26.19 -5.26 33.80
CA ASN A 21 25.68 -6.36 32.98
C ASN A 21 24.26 -6.79 33.35
N ASN A 22 23.73 -6.37 34.50
CA ASN A 22 22.40 -6.72 35.03
C ASN A 22 22.06 -8.22 35.12
N ILE A 23 23.02 -9.11 34.83
CA ILE A 23 22.92 -10.56 34.90
C ILE A 23 24.04 -11.12 35.76
N ILE A 24 23.68 -11.94 36.74
CA ILE A 24 24.60 -12.63 37.64
C ILE A 24 24.57 -14.12 37.33
N SER A 25 25.72 -14.72 37.04
CA SER A 25 25.85 -16.18 36.97
C SER A 25 26.40 -16.76 38.27
N VAL A 26 25.98 -17.98 38.63
CA VAL A 26 26.52 -18.68 39.80
C VAL A 26 28.06 -18.79 39.75
N PRO A 27 28.70 -19.15 38.61
CA PRO A 27 30.16 -19.16 38.52
C PRO A 27 30.81 -17.79 38.75
N TYR A 28 30.19 -16.72 38.24
CA TYR A 28 30.69 -15.36 38.46
C TYR A 28 30.63 -14.98 39.94
N ALA A 29 29.48 -15.18 40.59
CA ALA A 29 29.31 -14.88 42.01
C ALA A 29 30.30 -15.68 42.87
N GLN A 30 30.49 -16.97 42.56
CA GLN A 30 31.45 -17.83 43.24
C GLN A 30 32.89 -17.31 43.11
N ASN A 31 33.29 -16.85 41.92
CA ASN A 31 34.60 -16.26 41.69
C ASN A 31 34.79 -14.93 42.44
N GLN A 32 33.75 -14.09 42.51
CA GLN A 32 33.80 -12.84 43.27
C GLN A 32 33.90 -13.09 44.78
N ILE A 33 33.19 -14.09 45.30
CA ILE A 33 33.31 -14.49 46.71
C ILE A 33 34.73 -15.00 47.00
N LEU A 34 35.29 -15.85 46.13
CA LEU A 34 36.67 -16.32 46.25
C LEU A 34 37.67 -15.16 46.24
N ALA A 35 37.48 -14.17 45.36
CA ALA A 35 38.36 -13.01 45.26
C ALA A 35 38.29 -12.09 46.49
N GLN A 36 37.12 -11.93 47.10
CA GLN A 36 36.92 -11.03 48.24
C GLN A 36 37.25 -11.68 49.59
N LEU A 37 36.98 -12.98 49.74
CA LEU A 37 37.09 -13.70 51.01
C LEU A 37 38.22 -14.74 51.03
N GLY A 38 38.85 -15.03 49.89
CA GLY A 38 39.92 -16.02 49.76
C GLY A 38 39.45 -17.48 49.84
N GLU A 39 38.14 -17.73 49.98
CA GLU A 39 37.57 -19.07 50.18
C GLU A 39 36.63 -19.47 49.03
N LYS A 40 36.73 -20.73 48.60
CA LYS A 40 35.84 -21.31 47.59
C LYS A 40 34.55 -21.80 48.25
N VAL A 41 33.42 -21.27 47.80
CA VAL A 41 32.09 -21.63 48.32
C VAL A 41 31.40 -22.62 47.41
N ASP A 42 30.58 -23.51 47.97
CA ASP A 42 29.77 -24.44 47.18
C ASP A 42 28.78 -23.67 46.28
N SER A 43 28.74 -24.04 45.01
CA SER A 43 27.81 -23.52 44.01
C SER A 43 26.34 -23.61 44.43
N LYS A 44 25.97 -24.66 45.19
CA LYS A 44 24.60 -24.82 45.70
C LYS A 44 24.25 -23.72 46.70
N LEU A 45 25.15 -23.45 47.65
CA LEU A 45 24.97 -22.39 48.64
C LEU A 45 24.95 -21.01 47.98
N VAL A 46 25.84 -20.74 47.01
CA VAL A 46 25.82 -19.47 46.25
C VAL A 46 24.47 -19.28 45.54
N LYS A 47 23.95 -20.35 44.94
CA LYS A 47 22.65 -20.31 44.25
C LYS A 47 21.48 -20.08 45.22
N GLU A 48 21.49 -20.72 46.39
CA GLU A 48 20.48 -20.48 47.44
C GLU A 48 20.46 -19.00 47.86
N LEU A 49 21.64 -18.40 48.07
CA LEU A 49 21.74 -16.98 48.44
C LEU A 49 21.30 -16.03 47.32
N LEU A 50 21.51 -16.39 46.05
CA LEU A 50 21.01 -15.60 44.91
C LEU A 50 19.48 -15.71 44.76
N ILE A 51 18.88 -16.86 45.13
CA ILE A 51 17.42 -17.04 45.13
C ILE A 51 16.78 -16.28 46.29
N GLU A 52 17.43 -16.22 47.46
CA GLU A 52 16.97 -15.46 48.63
C GLU A 52 17.02 -13.94 48.45
N ASN A 53 17.58 -13.45 47.34
CA ASN A 53 17.69 -12.03 47.08
C ASN A 53 16.49 -11.54 46.24
N ASP A 54 15.61 -10.76 46.86
CA ASP A 54 14.35 -10.25 46.26
C ASP A 54 14.57 -9.33 45.05
N GLU A 55 15.79 -8.82 44.86
CA GLU A 55 16.18 -7.98 43.73
C GLU A 55 16.65 -8.79 42.51
N LEU A 56 16.62 -10.11 42.58
CA LEU A 56 17.04 -11.02 41.52
C LEU A 56 15.92 -11.94 41.07
N LEU A 57 15.79 -12.11 39.76
CA LEU A 57 14.84 -13.02 39.15
C LEU A 57 15.57 -14.16 38.44
N ILE A 58 15.01 -15.37 38.49
CA ILE A 58 15.61 -16.56 37.89
C ILE A 58 15.45 -16.50 36.36
N LEU A 59 16.57 -16.33 35.65
CA LEU A 59 16.57 -16.27 34.18
C LEU A 59 16.78 -17.66 33.55
N THR A 60 17.78 -18.39 34.03
CA THR A 60 18.08 -19.77 33.61
C THR A 60 18.35 -20.67 34.83
N ARG A 61 18.91 -21.87 34.62
CA ARG A 61 19.32 -22.74 35.74
C ARG A 61 20.33 -22.06 36.65
N ASP A 62 21.30 -21.33 36.10
CA ASP A 62 22.47 -20.85 36.84
C ASP A 62 22.74 -19.34 36.64
N GLN A 63 21.73 -18.62 36.13
CA GLN A 63 21.80 -17.18 35.91
C GLN A 63 20.54 -16.47 36.41
N PHE A 64 20.76 -15.26 36.90
CA PHE A 64 19.77 -14.38 37.51
C PHE A 64 19.84 -13.02 36.86
N ILE A 65 18.70 -12.35 36.71
CA ILE A 65 18.60 -11.00 36.16
C ILE A 65 18.15 -10.04 37.28
N CYS A 66 18.71 -8.83 37.31
CA CYS A 66 18.28 -7.80 38.25
C CYS A 66 16.81 -7.43 37.98
N LYS A 67 16.00 -7.37 39.04
CA LYS A 67 14.57 -7.11 38.97
C LYS A 67 14.25 -5.74 38.37
N SER A 68 15.01 -4.70 38.73
CA SER A 68 14.91 -3.36 38.14
C SER A 68 15.13 -3.39 36.63
N TYR A 69 16.21 -4.03 36.18
CA TYR A 69 16.52 -4.14 34.77
C TYR A 69 15.50 -5.00 34.00
N PHE A 70 15.04 -6.10 34.59
CA PHE A 70 13.98 -6.90 33.98
C PHE A 70 12.66 -6.14 33.92
N SER A 71 12.37 -5.28 34.90
CA SER A 71 11.21 -4.39 34.87
C SER A 71 11.25 -3.47 33.65
N ASP A 72 12.40 -2.82 33.42
CA ASP A 72 12.58 -1.95 32.25
C ASP A 72 12.44 -2.74 30.95
N LEU A 73 13.09 -3.90 30.86
CA LEU A 73 12.97 -4.79 29.70
C LEU A 73 11.51 -5.24 29.47
N PHE A 74 10.81 -5.58 30.55
CA PHE A 74 9.45 -6.09 30.51
C PHE A 74 8.48 -5.03 30.00
N TRP A 75 8.47 -3.84 30.60
CA TRP A 75 7.53 -2.80 30.24
C TRP A 75 7.82 -2.17 28.87
N ASN A 76 9.09 -2.13 28.47
CA ASN A 76 9.46 -1.57 27.16
C ASN A 76 9.26 -2.57 26.01
N ASN A 77 9.50 -3.87 26.23
CA ASN A 77 9.61 -4.83 25.12
C ASN A 77 8.69 -6.06 25.24
N LEU A 78 8.23 -6.43 26.44
CA LEU A 78 7.55 -7.71 26.67
C LEU A 78 6.07 -7.58 27.00
N ALA A 79 5.64 -6.51 27.67
CA ALA A 79 4.27 -6.33 28.17
C ALA A 79 3.19 -6.31 27.06
N TYR A 80 3.58 -6.04 25.82
CA TYR A 80 2.68 -6.01 24.67
C TYR A 80 2.55 -7.34 23.93
N LYS A 81 3.36 -8.35 24.29
CA LYS A 81 3.41 -9.64 23.57
C LYS A 81 2.26 -10.56 23.94
N THR A 82 1.88 -11.42 23.01
CA THR A 82 0.66 -12.25 23.12
C THR A 82 0.94 -13.70 23.48
N SER A 83 2.21 -14.13 23.48
CA SER A 83 2.57 -15.49 23.82
C SER A 83 3.90 -15.64 24.58
N LEU A 84 3.97 -16.68 25.42
CA LEU A 84 5.22 -17.09 26.08
C LEU A 84 6.34 -17.45 25.09
N ALA A 85 5.99 -17.88 23.87
CA ALA A 85 6.95 -18.24 22.83
C ALA A 85 7.66 -17.02 22.22
N GLU A 86 6.92 -15.93 22.01
CA GLU A 86 7.48 -14.64 21.53
C GLU A 86 8.40 -14.04 22.57
N ILE A 87 7.96 -13.96 23.83
CA ILE A 87 8.78 -13.48 24.95
C ILE A 87 10.08 -14.30 25.06
N LYS A 88 9.98 -15.63 24.94
CA LYS A 88 11.15 -16.51 24.94
C LYS A 88 12.10 -16.21 23.78
N THR A 89 11.58 -15.87 22.61
CA THR A 89 12.38 -15.54 21.42
C THR A 89 13.12 -14.22 21.61
N ILE A 90 12.46 -13.19 22.12
CA ILE A 90 13.07 -11.87 22.40
C ILE A 90 14.18 -12.02 23.44
N LEU A 91 13.90 -12.68 24.56
CA LEU A 91 14.90 -12.91 25.59
C LEU A 91 16.09 -13.75 25.06
N LYS A 92 15.87 -14.66 24.11
CA LYS A 92 16.96 -15.39 23.46
C LYS A 92 17.79 -14.52 22.52
N ASN A 93 17.17 -13.56 21.84
CA ASN A 93 17.86 -12.64 20.93
C ASN A 93 18.68 -11.62 21.71
N GLU A 94 18.11 -11.04 22.76
CA GLU A 94 18.81 -10.12 23.69
C GLU A 94 20.00 -10.83 24.37
N TYR A 95 19.82 -12.12 24.67
CA TYR A 95 20.84 -12.92 25.32
C TYR A 95 21.19 -14.12 24.45
N PHE A 96 21.91 -13.86 23.36
CA PHE A 96 22.34 -14.80 22.30
C PHE A 96 22.97 -16.12 22.79
N VAL A 97 23.30 -16.24 24.09
CA VAL A 97 23.95 -17.37 24.75
C VAL A 97 22.97 -18.23 25.58
N LEU A 98 21.72 -17.81 25.79
CA LEU A 98 20.79 -18.47 26.72
C LEU A 98 19.90 -19.53 26.02
N LYS A 99 20.28 -20.80 26.14
CA LYS A 99 19.50 -21.91 25.53
C LYS A 99 18.19 -22.22 26.27
N ASP A 100 18.14 -22.01 27.59
CA ASP A 100 17.08 -22.52 28.49
C ASP A 100 16.45 -21.44 29.40
N ILE A 101 15.92 -20.38 28.80
CA ILE A 101 15.22 -19.31 29.54
C ILE A 101 13.90 -19.81 30.15
N LYS A 102 13.72 -19.62 31.45
CA LYS A 102 12.52 -20.04 32.21
C LYS A 102 11.46 -18.94 32.26
N VAL A 103 10.93 -18.55 31.09
CA VAL A 103 9.97 -17.42 30.97
C VAL A 103 8.78 -17.51 31.92
N LYS A 104 8.18 -18.69 32.10
CA LYS A 104 7.05 -18.88 33.03
C LYS A 104 7.44 -18.56 34.47
N SER A 105 8.54 -19.11 34.96
CA SER A 105 9.04 -18.87 36.33
C SER A 105 9.44 -17.40 36.54
N LEU A 106 9.97 -16.77 35.48
CA LEU A 106 10.36 -15.36 35.47
C LEU A 106 9.13 -14.46 35.63
N LEU A 107 8.08 -14.69 34.82
CA LEU A 107 6.83 -13.93 34.89
C LEU A 107 6.03 -14.24 36.16
N GLU A 108 6.01 -15.48 36.64
CA GLU A 108 5.35 -15.86 37.89
C GLU A 108 5.91 -15.10 39.10
N SER A 109 7.22 -14.82 39.09
CA SER A 109 7.91 -14.09 40.18
C SER A 109 7.86 -12.57 40.02
N PHE A 110 7.54 -12.08 38.82
CA PHE A 110 7.56 -10.65 38.49
C PHE A 110 6.15 -10.07 38.35
N GLU A 111 5.34 -10.63 37.45
CA GLU A 111 3.97 -10.19 37.11
C GLU A 111 3.06 -11.42 36.91
N PRO A 112 2.61 -12.07 38.00
CA PRO A 112 1.82 -13.31 37.93
C PRO A 112 0.45 -13.10 37.27
N GLU A 113 -0.10 -11.88 37.33
CA GLU A 113 -1.36 -11.51 36.67
C GLU A 113 -1.21 -11.50 35.14
N PHE A 114 -0.08 -11.01 34.63
CA PHE A 114 0.25 -11.04 33.21
C PHE A 114 0.50 -12.48 32.71
N LEU A 115 1.16 -13.32 33.51
CA LEU A 115 1.29 -14.74 33.19
C LEU A 115 -0.09 -15.42 33.08
N ASN A 116 -0.99 -15.15 34.02
CA ASN A 116 -2.36 -15.65 33.98
C ASN A 116 -3.13 -15.17 32.75
N PHE A 117 -2.91 -13.92 32.32
CA PHE A 117 -3.46 -13.40 31.07
C PHE A 117 -2.97 -14.20 29.84
N LEU A 118 -1.66 -14.41 29.72
CA LEU A 118 -1.07 -15.18 28.62
C LEU A 118 -1.55 -16.65 28.58
N GLU A 119 -1.72 -17.28 29.74
CA GLU A 119 -2.16 -18.68 29.83
C GLU A 119 -3.64 -18.89 29.49
N LYS A 120 -4.48 -17.86 29.68
CA LYS A 120 -5.91 -17.91 29.38
C LYS A 120 -6.25 -17.85 27.88
N LYS A 121 -5.27 -17.63 26.99
CA LYS A 121 -5.44 -17.53 25.53
C LYS A 121 -6.53 -16.54 25.08
N ASP A 122 -6.78 -15.50 25.87
CA ASP A 122 -7.72 -14.45 25.49
C ASP A 122 -6.98 -13.45 24.58
N SER A 123 -6.81 -13.81 23.31
CA SER A 123 -6.09 -13.02 22.30
C SER A 123 -6.80 -11.70 21.93
N GLN A 124 -7.79 -11.28 22.73
CA GLN A 124 -8.64 -10.10 22.54
C GLN A 124 -8.51 -9.10 23.72
N GLY A 125 -7.63 -9.36 24.70
CA GLY A 125 -7.45 -8.47 25.84
C GLY A 125 -6.71 -7.17 25.50
N PRO A 126 -6.92 -6.10 26.28
CA PRO A 126 -6.32 -4.80 26.04
C PRO A 126 -4.78 -4.82 26.15
N LEU A 127 -4.12 -3.91 25.44
CA LEU A 127 -2.69 -3.65 25.60
C LEU A 127 -2.45 -2.86 26.90
N LEU A 128 -1.43 -3.25 27.66
CA LEU A 128 -1.06 -2.60 28.91
C LEU A 128 0.27 -1.88 28.74
N VAL A 129 0.26 -0.55 28.85
CA VAL A 129 1.41 0.33 28.71
C VAL A 129 1.72 0.97 30.05
N LYS A 130 2.98 0.93 30.50
CA LYS A 130 3.40 1.65 31.69
C LYS A 130 4.29 2.82 31.28
N GLN A 131 3.96 4.02 31.75
CA GLN A 131 4.80 5.20 31.60
C GLN A 131 4.90 5.90 32.96
N ASP A 132 6.12 6.11 33.43
CA ASP A 132 6.42 6.53 34.80
C ASP A 132 5.77 5.58 35.84
N ASP A 133 4.93 6.10 36.74
CA ASP A 133 4.23 5.32 37.77
C ASP A 133 2.81 4.88 37.36
N ASP A 134 2.33 5.31 36.19
CA ASP A 134 0.96 5.08 35.74
C ASP A 134 0.85 3.92 34.74
N LEU A 135 -0.22 3.11 34.90
CA LEU A 135 -0.56 1.99 34.02
C LEU A 135 -1.76 2.35 33.14
N TYR A 136 -1.57 2.28 31.83
CA TYR A 136 -2.56 2.61 30.81
C TYR A 136 -3.09 1.35 30.12
N THR A 137 -4.41 1.31 29.93
CA THR A 137 -5.10 0.21 29.24
C THR A 137 -5.59 0.69 27.88
N ILE A 138 -4.96 0.20 26.81
CA ILE A 138 -5.26 0.51 25.42
C ILE A 138 -6.11 -0.61 24.82
N ASP A 139 -7.40 -0.35 24.70
CA ASP A 139 -8.42 -1.25 24.14
C ASP A 139 -9.02 -0.73 22.82
N SER A 140 -8.57 0.44 22.37
CA SER A 140 -9.16 1.18 21.25
C SER A 140 -8.19 2.22 20.70
N GLU A 141 -8.43 2.64 19.46
CA GLU A 141 -7.61 3.62 18.74
C GLU A 141 -7.64 4.96 19.47
N GLU A 142 -8.82 5.35 19.96
CA GLU A 142 -9.00 6.57 20.73
C GLU A 142 -8.10 6.60 21.97
N ARG A 143 -7.98 5.47 22.69
CA ARG A 143 -7.09 5.38 23.85
C ARG A 143 -5.61 5.40 23.47
N LEU A 144 -5.23 4.77 22.36
CA LEU A 144 -3.86 4.83 21.86
C LEU A 144 -3.46 6.27 21.49
N LEU A 145 -4.32 6.96 20.75
CA LEU A 145 -4.09 8.36 20.38
C LEU A 145 -4.10 9.28 21.60
N LYS A 146 -5.01 9.04 22.56
CA LYS A 146 -5.06 9.81 23.81
C LYS A 146 -3.76 9.64 24.61
N TYR A 147 -3.30 8.41 24.80
CA TYR A 147 -2.02 8.11 25.45
C TYR A 147 -0.87 8.85 24.75
N GLY A 148 -0.81 8.78 23.41
CA GLY A 148 0.21 9.47 22.64
C GLY A 148 0.15 11.01 22.72
N VAL A 149 -1.05 11.61 22.77
CA VAL A 149 -1.21 13.06 22.98
C VAL A 149 -0.79 13.47 24.38
N GLU A 150 -1.13 12.68 25.40
CA GLU A 150 -0.80 12.97 26.80
C GLU A 150 0.71 12.92 27.05
N HIS A 151 1.45 12.10 26.30
CA HIS A 151 2.89 11.89 26.53
C HIS A 151 3.79 12.41 25.41
N GLY A 152 3.20 12.95 24.34
CA GLY A 152 3.92 13.49 23.18
C GLY A 152 4.57 12.43 22.29
N SER A 153 4.56 11.15 22.68
CA SER A 153 5.11 10.05 21.89
C SER A 153 4.43 8.71 22.14
N VAL A 154 4.54 7.79 21.19
CA VAL A 154 4.16 6.37 21.29
C VAL A 154 5.31 5.53 20.74
N SER A 155 5.64 4.39 21.36
CA SER A 155 6.69 3.53 20.82
C SER A 155 6.21 2.79 19.55
N TYR A 156 7.15 2.53 18.64
CA TYR A 156 6.90 1.73 17.43
C TYR A 156 6.29 0.36 17.75
N ASP A 157 6.85 -0.34 18.75
CA ASP A 157 6.40 -1.68 19.14
C ASP A 157 4.95 -1.68 19.63
N LEU A 158 4.54 -0.63 20.34
CA LEU A 158 3.17 -0.48 20.81
C LEU A 158 2.18 -0.29 19.65
N VAL A 159 2.54 0.53 18.66
CA VAL A 159 1.71 0.75 17.46
C VAL A 159 1.62 -0.54 16.63
N GLN A 160 2.73 -1.26 16.48
CA GLN A 160 2.77 -2.52 15.74
C GLN A 160 1.89 -3.58 16.38
N GLU A 161 1.95 -3.75 17.71
CA GLU A 161 1.10 -4.73 18.39
C GLU A 161 -0.35 -4.33 18.45
N TYR A 162 -0.65 -3.03 18.54
CA TYR A 162 -2.03 -2.56 18.43
C TYR A 162 -2.62 -2.92 17.07
N SER A 163 -1.90 -2.59 15.99
CA SER A 163 -2.33 -2.90 14.61
C SER A 163 -2.61 -4.39 14.41
N GLN A 164 -1.68 -5.26 14.82
CA GLN A 164 -1.84 -6.70 14.69
C GLN A 164 -3.00 -7.25 15.53
N ARG A 165 -3.21 -6.70 16.73
CA ARG A 165 -4.23 -7.19 17.67
C ARG A 165 -5.65 -6.83 17.25
N TYR A 166 -5.84 -5.65 16.70
CA TYR A 166 -7.16 -5.12 16.34
C TYR A 166 -7.45 -5.18 14.84
N ASP A 167 -6.58 -5.82 14.05
CA ASP A 167 -6.67 -5.89 12.57
C ASP A 167 -6.77 -4.49 11.93
N GLU A 168 -6.07 -3.53 12.52
CA GLU A 168 -6.03 -2.14 12.09
C GLU A 168 -4.82 -1.93 11.17
N ASP A 169 -4.97 -1.09 10.14
CA ASP A 169 -3.86 -0.81 9.23
C ASP A 169 -2.76 -0.03 9.98
N TYR A 170 -1.60 -0.68 10.15
CA TYR A 170 -0.44 -0.12 10.86
C TYR A 170 -0.07 1.29 10.37
N PHE A 171 -0.14 1.52 9.06
CA PHE A 171 0.28 2.78 8.45
C PHE A 171 -0.80 3.86 8.54
N ASP A 172 -2.08 3.50 8.47
CA ASP A 172 -3.18 4.43 8.78
C ASP A 172 -3.07 4.92 10.23
N LEU A 173 -2.76 4.01 11.15
CA LEU A 173 -2.57 4.32 12.56
C LEU A 173 -1.39 5.26 12.80
N ILE A 174 -0.22 4.99 12.19
CA ILE A 174 0.93 5.91 12.21
C ILE A 174 0.57 7.27 11.61
N GLY A 175 -0.20 7.30 10.52
CA GLY A 175 -0.69 8.54 9.91
C GLY A 175 -1.53 9.38 10.87
N LYS A 176 -2.43 8.73 11.63
CA LYS A 176 -3.25 9.38 12.66
C LYS A 176 -2.41 9.88 13.84
N ILE A 177 -1.40 9.11 14.27
CA ILE A 177 -0.44 9.49 15.33
C ILE A 177 0.34 10.74 14.92
N VAL A 178 0.94 10.75 13.72
CA VAL A 178 1.70 11.89 13.20
C VAL A 178 0.79 13.10 12.99
N HIS A 179 -0.44 12.93 12.49
CA HIS A 179 -1.39 14.03 12.33
C HIS A 179 -1.78 14.69 13.66
N LYS A 180 -1.71 13.96 14.76
CA LYS A 180 -1.92 14.45 16.13
C LYS A 180 -0.66 15.06 16.75
N ASN A 181 0.43 15.23 16.00
CA ASN A 181 1.74 15.70 16.46
C ASN A 181 2.34 14.82 17.57
N ILE A 182 2.14 13.51 17.48
CA ILE A 182 2.68 12.54 18.42
C ILE A 182 3.92 11.91 17.78
N HIS A 183 5.04 11.88 18.50
CA HIS A 183 6.30 11.31 18.04
C HIS A 183 6.31 9.77 18.12
N CYS A 184 6.98 9.09 17.19
CA CYS A 184 7.01 7.61 17.14
C CYS A 184 8.43 7.04 16.97
N GLY A 185 9.30 7.25 17.97
CA GLY A 185 10.63 6.64 18.12
C GLY A 185 11.75 7.17 17.21
N ASP A 186 13.00 6.72 17.46
CA ASP A 186 14.27 7.14 16.82
C ASP A 186 14.36 6.86 15.30
N TYR A 187 13.34 6.21 14.75
CA TYR A 187 13.25 6.04 13.32
C TYR A 187 12.97 7.34 12.59
N ASP A 188 12.58 8.42 13.29
CA ASP A 188 12.31 9.72 12.68
C ASP A 188 13.49 10.26 11.84
N GLU A 189 14.75 10.24 12.28
CA GLU A 189 15.80 10.90 11.50
C GLU A 189 16.37 10.09 10.31
N GLU A 190 16.55 8.77 10.43
CA GLU A 190 17.07 7.97 9.32
C GLU A 190 15.98 7.69 8.25
N ILE A 191 14.71 7.63 8.66
CA ILE A 191 13.56 7.67 7.75
C ILE A 191 13.43 9.08 7.18
N LEU A 192 13.53 10.19 7.94
CA LEU A 192 13.40 11.54 7.37
C LEU A 192 14.58 11.96 6.47
N GLU A 193 15.81 11.51 6.71
CA GLU A 193 16.99 11.83 5.88
C GLU A 193 17.10 10.96 4.63
N LYS A 194 16.75 9.65 4.69
CA LYS A 194 16.56 8.85 3.47
C LYS A 194 15.24 9.21 2.75
N ASN A 195 14.22 9.70 3.45
CA ASN A 195 12.93 10.13 2.87
C ASN A 195 12.87 11.60 2.49
N LYS A 196 13.96 12.38 2.59
CA LYS A 196 13.99 13.71 1.94
C LYS A 196 13.89 13.61 0.41
N TYR A 197 14.08 12.40 -0.14
CA TYR A 197 13.88 12.04 -1.54
C TYR A 197 12.75 11.02 -1.79
N ASP A 198 12.07 10.55 -0.74
CA ASP A 198 11.12 9.42 -0.82
C ASP A 198 9.93 9.57 0.17
N LYS A 199 9.39 10.79 0.28
CA LYS A 199 8.24 11.12 1.13
C LYS A 199 6.94 10.34 0.83
N ASN A 200 6.92 9.49 -0.19
CA ASN A 200 5.75 8.72 -0.63
C ASN A 200 5.98 7.20 -0.74
N TYR A 201 7.12 6.66 -0.28
CA TYR A 201 7.50 5.26 -0.52
C TYR A 201 6.60 4.20 0.16
N TYR A 202 5.80 4.56 1.18
CA TYR A 202 5.17 3.58 2.07
C TYR A 202 3.67 3.34 1.87
N ARG A 203 3.02 3.97 0.89
CA ARG A 203 1.58 3.71 0.66
C ARG A 203 1.29 2.34 0.03
N LEU A 204 2.29 1.60 -0.44
CA LEU A 204 2.12 0.48 -1.37
C LEU A 204 3.32 -0.50 -1.43
N LYS A 205 3.95 -0.85 -0.30
CA LYS A 205 5.16 -1.73 -0.32
C LYS A 205 4.92 -3.12 -0.95
N ASP A 206 3.67 -3.59 -1.01
CA ASP A 206 3.29 -4.85 -1.67
C ASP A 206 2.70 -4.66 -3.08
N LEU A 207 2.72 -3.44 -3.62
CA LEU A 207 2.18 -3.17 -4.93
C LEU A 207 3.27 -3.21 -5.99
N ASP A 208 3.21 -4.22 -6.85
CA ASP A 208 4.03 -4.27 -8.04
C ASP A 208 3.60 -3.15 -9.01
N TYR A 209 4.41 -2.08 -9.04
CA TYR A 209 4.31 -0.91 -9.94
C TYR A 209 4.61 -1.24 -11.42
N SER A 210 4.33 -2.47 -11.85
CA SER A 210 4.43 -2.84 -13.25
C SER A 210 3.25 -2.28 -14.05
N ASN A 211 3.50 -2.00 -15.34
CA ASN A 211 2.45 -1.66 -16.29
C ASN A 211 1.40 -2.78 -16.45
N ASP A 212 1.70 -4.00 -15.97
CA ASP A 212 0.82 -5.15 -16.03
C ASP A 212 -0.20 -5.18 -14.88
N ASN A 213 0.00 -4.37 -13.82
CA ASN A 213 -0.97 -4.15 -12.74
C ASN A 213 -1.69 -2.81 -12.80
N ASN A 214 -1.48 -2.04 -13.89
CA ASN A 214 -2.14 -0.76 -14.07
C ASN A 214 -3.44 -0.90 -14.88
N ALA A 215 -4.57 -0.96 -14.15
CA ALA A 215 -5.92 -1.04 -14.70
C ALA A 215 -6.35 0.24 -15.45
N LEU A 216 -5.64 1.37 -15.26
CA LEU A 216 -5.88 2.60 -16.01
C LEU A 216 -5.38 2.50 -17.47
N LEU A 217 -4.49 1.55 -17.76
CA LEU A 217 -3.93 1.31 -19.10
C LEU A 217 -4.68 0.23 -19.89
N VAL A 218 -5.88 -0.15 -19.47
CA VAL A 218 -6.72 -1.10 -20.21
C VAL A 218 -7.07 -0.54 -21.58
N ASP A 219 -6.89 -1.34 -22.63
CA ASP A 219 -7.15 -0.98 -24.04
C ASP A 219 -8.43 -1.64 -24.60
N LEU A 220 -9.36 -1.99 -23.72
CA LEU A 220 -10.66 -2.56 -24.07
C LEU A 220 -11.69 -1.47 -24.37
N ARG A 221 -12.49 -1.68 -25.41
CA ARG A 221 -13.76 -0.97 -25.60
C ARG A 221 -14.84 -1.59 -24.71
N LEU A 222 -15.96 -0.89 -24.50
CA LEU A 222 -17.08 -1.38 -23.69
C LEU A 222 -17.58 -2.76 -24.17
N ASN A 223 -17.90 -2.89 -25.45
CA ASN A 223 -18.30 -4.17 -26.05
C ASN A 223 -17.24 -5.27 -25.92
N GLN A 224 -15.95 -4.92 -25.89
CA GLN A 224 -14.87 -5.89 -25.68
C GLN A 224 -14.80 -6.37 -24.23
N LEU A 225 -15.01 -5.47 -23.27
CA LEU A 225 -15.09 -5.83 -21.85
C LEU A 225 -16.28 -6.77 -21.61
N ILE A 226 -17.47 -6.42 -22.13
CA ILE A 226 -18.69 -7.24 -22.03
C ILE A 226 -18.44 -8.62 -22.63
N ALA A 227 -17.96 -8.70 -23.88
CA ALA A 227 -17.68 -9.97 -24.55
C ALA A 227 -16.73 -10.88 -23.74
N LEU A 228 -15.67 -10.31 -23.16
CA LEU A 228 -14.73 -11.09 -22.37
C LEU A 228 -15.36 -11.59 -21.06
N LEU A 229 -16.15 -10.76 -20.38
CA LEU A 229 -16.86 -11.16 -19.16
C LEU A 229 -17.89 -12.26 -19.44
N LEU A 230 -18.59 -12.22 -20.56
CA LEU A 230 -19.51 -13.28 -20.98
C LEU A 230 -18.76 -14.60 -21.22
N LEU A 231 -17.60 -14.55 -21.88
CA LEU A 231 -16.76 -15.73 -22.12
C LEU A 231 -16.15 -16.33 -20.85
N MET A 232 -15.93 -15.52 -19.81
CA MET A 232 -15.23 -15.96 -18.60
C MET A 232 -15.97 -17.04 -17.79
N ASN A 233 -17.27 -17.21 -18.00
CA ASN A 233 -18.06 -18.25 -17.32
C ASN A 233 -17.78 -19.67 -17.85
N ASP A 234 -17.14 -19.81 -19.01
CA ASP A 234 -16.66 -21.08 -19.55
C ASP A 234 -15.13 -21.07 -19.60
N ARG A 235 -14.51 -21.76 -18.63
CA ARG A 235 -13.05 -21.75 -18.43
C ARG A 235 -12.29 -22.28 -19.64
N GLU A 236 -12.70 -23.44 -20.17
CA GLU A 236 -11.97 -24.09 -21.27
C GLU A 236 -12.10 -23.24 -22.53
N ASN A 237 -13.30 -22.73 -22.78
CA ASN A 237 -13.59 -21.89 -23.93
C ASN A 237 -12.83 -20.55 -23.86
N LEU A 238 -12.76 -19.92 -22.68
CA LEU A 238 -11.96 -18.70 -22.47
C LEU A 238 -10.48 -18.95 -22.80
N ILE A 239 -9.88 -20.01 -22.25
CA ILE A 239 -8.45 -20.32 -22.45
C ILE A 239 -8.18 -20.58 -23.94
N ASN A 240 -9.01 -21.39 -24.60
CA ASN A 240 -8.88 -21.69 -26.01
C ASN A 240 -8.97 -20.41 -26.86
N LYS A 241 -10.00 -19.59 -26.65
CA LYS A 241 -10.20 -18.33 -27.39
C LYS A 241 -9.11 -17.29 -27.11
N LEU A 242 -8.54 -17.26 -25.90
CA LEU A 242 -7.41 -16.39 -25.56
C LEU A 242 -6.12 -16.84 -26.25
N ASN A 243 -5.87 -18.15 -26.35
CA ASN A 243 -4.71 -18.71 -27.03
C ASN A 243 -4.79 -18.53 -28.55
N GLU A 244 -5.98 -18.66 -29.14
CA GLU A 244 -6.23 -18.42 -30.57
C GLU A 244 -6.16 -16.93 -30.95
N ALA A 245 -6.41 -16.04 -29.99
CA ALA A 245 -6.38 -14.62 -30.24
C ALA A 245 -4.94 -14.17 -30.56
N LYS A 246 -4.66 -13.92 -31.84
CA LYS A 246 -3.38 -13.36 -32.36
C LYS A 246 -2.86 -12.10 -31.63
N ARG A 247 -3.68 -11.45 -30.80
CA ARG A 247 -3.29 -10.28 -30.01
C ARG A 247 -3.33 -10.63 -28.52
N ASN A 248 -2.17 -10.61 -27.88
CA ASN A 248 -2.02 -10.73 -26.41
C ASN A 248 -2.67 -9.59 -25.60
N LYS A 249 -3.36 -8.64 -26.26
CA LYS A 249 -3.99 -7.50 -25.58
C LYS A 249 -5.11 -7.95 -24.63
N TYR A 250 -5.92 -8.94 -25.01
CA TYR A 250 -7.05 -9.38 -24.19
C TYR A 250 -6.57 -10.05 -22.90
N LYS A 251 -5.59 -10.95 -23.01
CA LYS A 251 -4.88 -11.53 -21.86
C LYS A 251 -4.38 -10.43 -20.92
N ARG A 252 -3.60 -9.49 -21.47
CA ARG A 252 -2.97 -8.41 -20.69
C ARG A 252 -4.00 -7.52 -19.99
N ASP A 253 -5.06 -7.13 -20.68
CA ASP A 253 -6.08 -6.25 -20.10
C ASP A 253 -6.93 -6.98 -19.05
N LEU A 254 -7.22 -8.28 -19.22
CA LEU A 254 -7.87 -9.09 -18.17
C LEU A 254 -6.97 -9.28 -16.94
N THR A 255 -5.66 -9.48 -17.14
CA THR A 255 -4.68 -9.52 -16.04
C THR A 255 -4.62 -8.18 -15.29
N ARG A 256 -4.55 -7.05 -16.00
CA ARG A 256 -4.56 -5.70 -15.39
C ARG A 256 -5.81 -5.43 -14.57
N LEU A 257 -6.93 -5.99 -14.99
CA LEU A 257 -8.20 -5.92 -14.27
C LEU A 257 -8.30 -6.93 -13.13
N GLY A 258 -7.26 -7.74 -12.85
CA GLY A 258 -7.32 -8.78 -11.81
C GLY A 258 -8.35 -9.88 -12.07
N LEU A 259 -8.81 -10.02 -13.32
CA LEU A 259 -9.89 -10.95 -13.69
C LEU A 259 -9.38 -12.36 -13.99
N ILE A 260 -8.12 -12.48 -14.41
CA ILE A 260 -7.46 -13.77 -14.66
C ILE A 260 -6.04 -13.76 -14.07
N ASN A 261 -5.54 -14.94 -13.72
CA ASN A 261 -4.14 -15.13 -13.37
C ASN A 261 -3.26 -15.07 -14.64
N SER A 262 -2.16 -14.32 -14.60
CA SER A 262 -1.29 -14.04 -15.75
C SER A 262 -0.59 -15.27 -16.33
N GLU A 263 -0.27 -16.25 -15.47
CA GLU A 263 0.44 -17.49 -15.84
C GLU A 263 -0.54 -18.54 -16.35
N THR A 264 -1.60 -18.81 -15.58
CA THR A 264 -2.52 -19.92 -15.83
C THR A 264 -3.69 -19.57 -16.76
N LEU A 265 -3.96 -18.27 -16.97
CA LEU A 265 -5.14 -17.75 -17.68
C LEU A 265 -6.48 -18.13 -17.04
N ILE A 266 -6.45 -18.68 -15.83
CA ILE A 266 -7.65 -19.09 -15.10
C ILE A 266 -8.30 -17.84 -14.51
N PRO A 267 -9.63 -17.68 -14.63
CA PRO A 267 -10.37 -16.65 -13.91
C PRO A 267 -10.10 -16.69 -12.41
N THR A 268 -9.79 -15.53 -11.83
CA THR A 268 -9.69 -15.35 -10.37
C THR A 268 -11.06 -15.56 -9.74
N ARG A 269 -11.11 -15.67 -8.40
CA ARG A 269 -12.40 -15.78 -7.69
C ARG A 269 -13.28 -14.57 -8.00
N GLU A 270 -12.69 -13.39 -7.85
CA GLU A 270 -13.30 -12.08 -8.12
C GLU A 270 -13.72 -11.97 -9.59
N GLY A 271 -12.88 -12.44 -10.51
CA GLY A 271 -13.19 -12.48 -11.94
C GLY A 271 -14.38 -13.36 -12.30
N LYS A 272 -14.52 -14.53 -11.66
CA LYS A 272 -15.67 -15.41 -11.85
C LYS A 272 -16.95 -14.79 -11.31
N GLU A 273 -16.90 -14.28 -10.09
CA GLU A 273 -18.06 -13.65 -9.44
C GLU A 273 -18.58 -12.46 -10.27
N LEU A 274 -17.68 -11.61 -10.75
CA LEU A 274 -18.03 -10.50 -11.62
C LEU A 274 -18.61 -10.99 -12.96
N ALA A 275 -17.95 -11.94 -13.61
CA ALA A 275 -18.40 -12.49 -14.89
C ALA A 275 -19.79 -13.13 -14.81
N THR A 276 -20.09 -13.85 -13.73
CA THR A 276 -21.41 -14.45 -13.50
C THR A 276 -22.47 -13.36 -13.34
N LYS A 277 -22.25 -12.38 -12.45
CA LYS A 277 -23.19 -11.26 -12.25
C LYS A 277 -23.48 -10.51 -13.56
N ILE A 278 -22.43 -10.20 -14.32
CA ILE A 278 -22.57 -9.45 -15.59
C ILE A 278 -23.27 -10.27 -16.66
N ARG A 279 -23.02 -11.58 -16.74
CA ARG A 279 -23.74 -12.47 -17.66
C ARG A 279 -25.22 -12.54 -17.31
N ASP A 280 -25.54 -12.74 -16.04
CA ASP A 280 -26.94 -12.87 -15.63
C ASP A 280 -27.72 -11.57 -15.90
N ILE A 281 -27.09 -10.41 -15.68
CA ILE A 281 -27.64 -9.11 -16.09
C ILE A 281 -27.80 -9.04 -17.61
N ALA A 282 -26.75 -9.32 -18.39
CA ALA A 282 -26.79 -9.26 -19.85
C ALA A 282 -27.89 -10.16 -20.43
N TYR A 283 -28.03 -11.38 -19.94
CA TYR A 283 -29.02 -12.35 -20.43
C TYR A 283 -30.45 -11.95 -20.04
N SER A 284 -30.63 -11.16 -18.98
CA SER A 284 -31.95 -10.58 -18.68
C SER A 284 -32.37 -9.48 -19.66
N GLU A 285 -31.42 -8.93 -20.42
CA GLU A 285 -31.63 -7.83 -21.37
C GLU A 285 -31.61 -8.30 -22.85
N LEU A 286 -31.38 -9.60 -23.08
CA LEU A 286 -31.26 -10.19 -24.42
C LEU A 286 -32.35 -11.24 -24.65
N ASP A 287 -32.77 -11.38 -25.91
CA ASP A 287 -33.64 -12.49 -26.29
C ASP A 287 -32.87 -13.83 -26.37
N TYR A 288 -33.61 -14.94 -26.35
CA TYR A 288 -33.03 -16.29 -26.38
C TYR A 288 -32.18 -16.56 -27.63
N GLY A 289 -32.52 -15.97 -28.78
CA GLY A 289 -31.74 -16.09 -30.00
C GLY A 289 -30.38 -15.42 -29.88
N SER A 290 -30.36 -14.19 -29.34
CA SER A 290 -29.12 -13.46 -29.03
C SER A 290 -28.24 -14.19 -28.01
N ILE A 291 -28.83 -14.81 -26.98
CA ILE A 291 -28.07 -15.61 -25.99
C ILE A 291 -27.40 -16.81 -26.68
N ASN A 292 -28.17 -17.59 -27.46
CA ASN A 292 -27.61 -18.74 -28.19
C ASN A 292 -26.51 -18.33 -29.18
N GLU A 293 -26.64 -17.17 -29.82
CA GLU A 293 -25.62 -16.62 -30.72
C GLU A 293 -24.30 -16.32 -29.98
N ILE A 294 -24.39 -15.77 -28.76
CA ILE A 294 -23.23 -15.46 -27.91
C ILE A 294 -22.54 -16.74 -27.42
N GLU A 295 -23.32 -17.76 -27.06
CA GLU A 295 -22.82 -19.04 -26.55
C GLU A 295 -22.24 -19.95 -27.64
N ASP A 296 -22.49 -19.64 -28.93
CA ASP A 296 -21.95 -20.40 -30.05
C ASP A 296 -20.41 -20.40 -30.03
N GLN A 297 -19.86 -21.61 -29.84
CA GLN A 297 -18.43 -21.84 -29.71
C GLN A 297 -17.63 -21.50 -30.98
N LYS A 298 -18.28 -21.34 -32.14
CA LYS A 298 -17.61 -21.02 -33.41
C LYS A 298 -16.97 -19.62 -33.44
N TYR A 299 -17.43 -18.69 -32.61
CA TYR A 299 -16.97 -17.29 -32.68
C TYR A 299 -15.68 -17.07 -31.89
N GLY A 300 -14.62 -16.59 -32.55
CA GLY A 300 -13.46 -16.06 -31.85
C GLY A 300 -13.79 -14.76 -31.08
N ILE A 301 -12.93 -14.34 -30.14
CA ILE A 301 -13.16 -13.12 -29.32
C ILE A 301 -13.48 -11.90 -30.19
N LYS A 302 -12.80 -11.75 -31.34
CA LYS A 302 -13.01 -10.61 -32.25
C LYS A 302 -14.40 -10.60 -32.88
N ASP A 303 -14.95 -11.77 -33.17
CA ASP A 303 -16.24 -11.91 -33.83
C ASP A 303 -17.34 -11.74 -32.81
N LEU A 304 -17.17 -12.30 -31.60
CA LEU A 304 -18.04 -12.03 -30.45
C LEU A 304 -18.18 -10.53 -30.16
N CYS A 305 -17.06 -9.79 -30.13
CA CYS A 305 -17.09 -8.34 -29.93
C CYS A 305 -17.84 -7.58 -31.05
N LYS A 306 -18.05 -8.18 -32.22
CA LYS A 306 -18.73 -7.54 -33.35
C LYS A 306 -20.21 -7.92 -33.46
N LEU A 307 -20.65 -8.96 -32.75
CA LEU A 307 -22.04 -9.38 -32.74
C LEU A 307 -22.93 -8.21 -32.32
N GLU A 308 -24.07 -8.08 -33.01
CA GLU A 308 -25.02 -7.01 -32.73
C GLU A 308 -25.58 -7.15 -31.31
N SER A 309 -25.85 -8.38 -30.89
CA SER A 309 -26.26 -8.76 -29.53
C SER A 309 -25.32 -8.25 -28.42
N VAL A 310 -24.01 -8.15 -28.69
CA VAL A 310 -23.01 -7.63 -27.73
C VAL A 310 -22.86 -6.12 -27.84
N LYS A 311 -22.94 -5.56 -29.06
CA LYS A 311 -22.87 -4.11 -29.27
C LYS A 311 -24.09 -3.39 -28.76
N SER A 312 -25.28 -3.97 -28.86
CA SER A 312 -26.52 -3.38 -28.36
C SER A 312 -26.42 -3.09 -26.86
N LEU A 313 -25.78 -3.99 -26.08
CA LEU A 313 -25.52 -3.79 -24.65
C LEU A 313 -24.61 -2.58 -24.35
N GLU A 314 -23.72 -2.17 -25.27
CA GLU A 314 -22.90 -0.96 -25.09
C GLU A 314 -23.77 0.31 -24.95
N HIS A 315 -24.94 0.31 -25.59
CA HIS A 315 -25.88 1.42 -25.66
C HIS A 315 -27.18 1.18 -24.88
N ASN A 316 -27.29 0.07 -24.15
CA ASN A 316 -28.47 -0.25 -23.36
C ASN A 316 -28.33 0.33 -21.94
N ASP A 317 -29.13 1.35 -21.63
CA ASP A 317 -29.10 2.01 -20.31
C ASP A 317 -29.60 1.09 -19.18
N ASP A 318 -30.59 0.22 -19.42
CA ASP A 318 -31.10 -0.73 -18.42
C ASP A 318 -30.03 -1.76 -18.02
N PHE A 319 -29.26 -2.23 -19.00
CA PHE A 319 -28.07 -3.05 -18.76
C PHE A 319 -27.07 -2.30 -17.88
N TRP A 320 -26.68 -1.07 -18.25
CA TRP A 320 -25.66 -0.31 -17.51
C TRP A 320 -26.13 0.12 -16.12
N ASN A 321 -27.41 0.41 -15.92
CA ASN A 321 -27.98 0.73 -14.61
C ASN A 321 -27.77 -0.41 -13.60
N LYS A 322 -27.86 -1.66 -14.07
CA LYS A 322 -27.64 -2.87 -13.24
C LYS A 322 -26.17 -3.25 -13.18
N ALA A 323 -25.46 -3.20 -14.31
CA ALA A 323 -24.07 -3.64 -14.45
C ALA A 323 -23.06 -2.67 -13.81
N ALA A 324 -23.41 -1.38 -13.68
CA ALA A 324 -22.51 -0.36 -13.17
C ALA A 324 -22.03 -0.67 -11.74
N LEU A 325 -22.92 -1.10 -10.84
CA LEU A 325 -22.57 -1.34 -9.45
C LEU A 325 -21.50 -2.44 -9.27
N PRO A 326 -21.69 -3.69 -9.75
CA PRO A 326 -20.68 -4.73 -9.60
C PRO A 326 -19.37 -4.40 -10.32
N LEU A 327 -19.43 -3.72 -11.47
CA LEU A 327 -18.21 -3.25 -12.15
C LEU A 327 -17.51 -2.15 -11.35
N ARG A 328 -18.25 -1.20 -10.78
CA ARG A 328 -17.69 -0.13 -9.95
C ARG A 328 -16.96 -0.69 -8.74
N ASP A 329 -17.59 -1.61 -8.02
CA ASP A 329 -17.02 -2.23 -6.81
C ASP A 329 -15.72 -2.97 -7.15
N HIS A 330 -15.73 -3.72 -8.27
CA HIS A 330 -14.53 -4.38 -8.78
C HIS A 330 -13.44 -3.37 -9.16
N PHE A 331 -13.76 -2.35 -9.95
CA PHE A 331 -12.76 -1.36 -10.37
C PHE A 331 -12.19 -0.59 -9.17
N LEU A 332 -12.98 -0.24 -8.17
CA LEU A 332 -12.52 0.47 -6.97
C LEU A 332 -11.68 -0.42 -6.02
N SER A 333 -11.78 -1.74 -6.13
CA SER A 333 -10.89 -2.66 -5.40
C SER A 333 -9.48 -2.73 -6.01
N LEU A 334 -9.34 -2.40 -7.30
CA LEU A 334 -8.05 -2.39 -7.99
C LEU A 334 -7.18 -1.23 -7.48
N PRO A 335 -5.94 -1.48 -7.03
CA PRO A 335 -5.19 -0.42 -6.34
C PRO A 335 -4.87 0.78 -7.23
N SER A 336 -4.52 0.55 -8.50
CA SER A 336 -4.27 1.62 -9.49
C SER A 336 -5.47 2.56 -9.66
N VAL A 337 -6.69 2.02 -9.59
CA VAL A 337 -7.92 2.81 -9.65
C VAL A 337 -8.18 3.50 -8.31
N LYS A 338 -8.04 2.80 -7.19
CA LYS A 338 -8.25 3.35 -5.84
C LYS A 338 -7.40 4.61 -5.60
N ILE A 339 -6.11 4.53 -5.93
CA ILE A 339 -5.16 5.65 -5.81
C ILE A 339 -5.51 6.79 -6.75
N PHE A 340 -5.77 6.48 -8.01
CA PHE A 340 -6.11 7.50 -9.00
C PHE A 340 -7.39 8.25 -8.63
N VAL A 341 -8.41 7.52 -8.17
CA VAL A 341 -9.67 8.11 -7.73
C VAL A 341 -9.48 8.95 -6.46
N SER A 342 -8.67 8.52 -5.49
CA SER A 342 -8.42 9.31 -4.27
C SER A 342 -7.78 10.67 -4.60
N TRP A 343 -6.82 10.72 -5.51
CA TRP A 343 -6.24 11.99 -5.95
C TRP A 343 -7.25 12.87 -6.67
N ILE A 344 -8.07 12.31 -7.55
CA ILE A 344 -9.12 13.09 -8.21
C ILE A 344 -10.08 13.67 -7.17
N LYS A 345 -10.46 12.90 -6.13
CA LYS A 345 -11.29 13.44 -5.02
C LYS A 345 -10.61 14.63 -4.35
N ASP A 346 -9.33 14.52 -4.00
CA ASP A 346 -8.58 15.58 -3.34
C ASP A 346 -8.44 16.85 -4.19
N ILE A 347 -8.25 16.69 -5.50
CA ILE A 347 -8.17 17.79 -6.47
C ILE A 347 -9.55 18.42 -6.69
N ASN A 348 -10.60 17.60 -6.83
CA ASN A 348 -11.97 18.06 -7.01
C ASN A 348 -12.48 18.88 -5.81
N ARG A 349 -12.07 18.53 -4.58
CA ARG A 349 -12.35 19.32 -3.35
C ARG A 349 -11.75 20.73 -3.40
N GLN A 350 -10.70 20.94 -4.20
CA GLN A 350 -10.07 22.25 -4.42
C GLN A 350 -10.68 23.01 -5.61
N GLY A 351 -11.77 22.51 -6.20
CA GLY A 351 -12.39 23.13 -7.38
C GLY A 351 -11.59 22.95 -8.68
N LYS A 352 -10.63 22.03 -8.69
CA LYS A 352 -9.78 21.69 -9.84
C LYS A 352 -10.22 20.38 -10.47
N TYR A 353 -10.12 20.26 -11.79
CA TYR A 353 -10.72 19.13 -12.51
C TYR A 353 -9.91 18.62 -13.71
N SER A 354 -8.95 19.35 -14.23
CA SER A 354 -8.30 18.99 -15.50
C SER A 354 -7.18 17.96 -15.32
N MET A 355 -6.81 17.27 -16.40
CA MET A 355 -5.59 16.43 -16.42
C MET A 355 -4.34 17.25 -16.07
N TYR A 356 -4.29 18.53 -16.45
CA TYR A 356 -3.21 19.42 -16.01
C TYR A 356 -3.19 19.59 -14.49
N ASP A 357 -4.35 19.83 -13.86
CA ASP A 357 -4.46 19.97 -12.41
C ASP A 357 -4.01 18.70 -11.69
N LEU A 358 -4.30 17.53 -12.27
CA LEU A 358 -3.83 16.25 -11.76
C LEU A 358 -2.30 16.16 -11.81
N PHE A 359 -1.67 16.50 -12.93
CA PHE A 359 -0.21 16.54 -13.01
C PHE A 359 0.39 17.55 -12.02
N GLN A 360 -0.20 18.75 -11.93
CA GLN A 360 0.24 19.77 -10.99
C GLN A 360 0.19 19.26 -9.55
N TYR A 361 -0.95 18.71 -9.12
CA TYR A 361 -1.12 18.17 -7.78
C TYR A 361 -0.11 17.07 -7.46
N LEU A 362 0.06 16.11 -8.37
CA LEU A 362 0.98 14.99 -8.14
C LEU A 362 2.44 15.43 -8.07
N ILE A 363 2.82 16.46 -8.84
CA ILE A 363 4.19 17.00 -8.82
C ILE A 363 4.43 17.82 -7.55
N GLU A 364 3.49 18.70 -7.19
CA GLU A 364 3.55 19.51 -5.96
C GLU A 364 3.56 18.65 -4.69
N LYS A 365 2.93 17.48 -4.72
CA LYS A 365 2.91 16.49 -3.63
C LYS A 365 3.99 15.42 -3.75
N GLU A 366 4.89 15.53 -4.72
CA GLU A 366 6.01 14.63 -4.94
C GLU A 366 5.60 13.14 -5.18
N TYR A 367 4.40 12.88 -5.72
CA TYR A 367 3.88 11.54 -6.09
C TYR A 367 4.48 11.03 -7.41
N TYR A 368 5.81 11.05 -7.52
CA TYR A 368 6.52 10.83 -8.79
C TYR A 368 6.47 9.38 -9.27
N ALA A 369 6.60 8.42 -8.36
CA ALA A 369 6.59 6.99 -8.70
C ALA A 369 5.22 6.59 -9.27
N GLU A 370 4.15 7.07 -8.62
CA GLU A 370 2.78 6.78 -8.99
C GLU A 370 2.36 7.59 -10.22
N LEU A 371 2.81 8.85 -10.38
CA LEU A 371 2.61 9.60 -11.63
C LEU A 371 3.21 8.84 -12.82
N LYS A 372 4.45 8.35 -12.66
CA LYS A 372 5.15 7.57 -13.70
C LYS A 372 4.41 6.28 -14.02
N TRP A 373 3.99 5.55 -12.99
CA TRP A 373 3.28 4.28 -13.16
C TRP A 373 1.90 4.46 -13.78
N LEU A 374 1.12 5.44 -13.31
CA LEU A 374 -0.30 5.59 -13.64
C LEU A 374 -0.55 6.42 -14.89
N LEU A 375 0.21 7.50 -15.11
CA LEU A 375 -0.13 8.55 -16.06
C LEU A 375 0.88 8.74 -17.20
N VAL A 376 2.04 8.08 -17.16
CA VAL A 376 3.07 8.19 -18.19
C VAL A 376 3.11 6.93 -19.05
N GLY A 377 2.90 7.10 -20.36
CA GLY A 377 2.95 5.99 -21.32
C GLY A 377 4.37 5.59 -21.73
N ASP A 378 4.48 4.42 -22.36
CA ASP A 378 5.76 3.92 -22.89
C ASP A 378 6.25 4.65 -24.14
N SER A 379 5.36 5.38 -24.82
CA SER A 379 5.68 6.15 -26.03
C SER A 379 4.76 7.36 -26.17
N PRO A 380 5.21 8.41 -26.90
CA PRO A 380 4.38 9.59 -27.14
C PRO A 380 3.08 9.25 -27.87
N SER A 381 1.95 9.70 -27.34
CA SER A 381 0.63 9.50 -27.92
C SER A 381 0.04 10.82 -28.45
N SER A 382 -0.41 10.81 -29.70
CA SER A 382 -1.28 11.81 -30.36
C SER A 382 -1.33 11.49 -31.86
N SER A 383 -2.38 11.94 -32.55
CA SER A 383 -2.56 11.74 -33.99
C SER A 383 -1.57 12.55 -34.82
N LEU A 384 -0.56 11.88 -35.38
CA LEU A 384 0.36 12.48 -36.36
C LEU A 384 -0.38 13.06 -37.57
N LYS A 385 -1.44 12.38 -38.02
CA LYS A 385 -2.23 12.82 -39.17
C LYS A 385 -2.89 14.17 -38.89
N LYS A 386 -3.50 14.33 -37.71
CA LYS A 386 -4.21 15.56 -37.33
C LYS A 386 -3.26 16.74 -37.13
N ILE A 387 -2.08 16.51 -36.55
CA ILE A 387 -1.04 17.54 -36.46
C ILE A 387 -0.60 17.97 -37.87
N LYS A 388 -0.24 17.02 -38.75
CA LYS A 388 0.24 17.33 -40.10
C LYS A 388 -0.81 18.04 -40.97
N SER A 389 -2.09 17.74 -40.76
CA SER A 389 -3.20 18.36 -41.51
C SER A 389 -3.72 19.65 -40.88
N SER A 390 -3.05 20.23 -39.88
CA SER A 390 -3.49 21.45 -39.17
C SER A 390 -4.85 21.32 -38.44
N LEU A 391 -5.28 20.10 -38.13
CA LEU A 391 -6.56 19.80 -37.46
C LEU A 391 -6.40 19.48 -35.96
N ASP A 392 -5.18 19.49 -35.41
CA ASP A 392 -4.99 19.35 -33.97
C ASP A 392 -5.43 20.62 -33.24
N ILE A 393 -6.20 20.46 -32.16
CA ILE A 393 -6.77 21.54 -31.35
C ILE A 393 -5.73 22.55 -30.89
N CYS A 394 -4.48 22.10 -30.65
CA CYS A 394 -3.41 22.98 -30.20
C CYS A 394 -3.03 24.01 -31.29
N ILE A 395 -3.10 23.65 -32.58
CA ILE A 395 -2.75 24.56 -33.68
C ILE A 395 -3.75 25.71 -33.76
N GLN A 396 -5.03 25.39 -33.53
CA GLN A 396 -6.16 26.31 -33.57
C GLN A 396 -6.37 27.06 -32.24
N CYS A 397 -5.57 26.76 -31.21
CA CYS A 397 -5.73 27.32 -29.88
C CYS A 397 -5.11 28.72 -29.77
N ASN A 398 -5.89 29.67 -29.23
CA ASN A 398 -5.44 31.04 -28.94
C ASN A 398 -4.44 31.09 -27.77
N SER A 399 -4.51 30.12 -26.84
CA SER A 399 -3.60 30.01 -25.69
C SER A 399 -2.35 29.16 -25.99
N PHE A 400 -2.05 28.91 -27.26
CA PHE A 400 -0.90 28.08 -27.66
C PHE A 400 0.41 28.63 -27.10
N ASN A 401 0.66 29.94 -27.23
CA ASN A 401 1.89 30.56 -26.76
C ASN A 401 2.02 30.44 -25.22
N SER A 402 0.92 30.55 -24.47
CA SER A 402 0.88 30.34 -23.02
C SER A 402 1.19 28.89 -22.61
N CYS A 403 0.86 27.90 -23.46
CA CYS A 403 1.12 26.48 -23.18
C CYS A 403 2.54 26.03 -23.62
N THR A 404 3.27 26.88 -24.32
CA THR A 404 4.51 26.53 -25.02
C THR A 404 5.67 27.48 -24.72
N SER A 405 5.39 28.66 -24.17
CA SER A 405 6.36 29.74 -23.89
C SER A 405 7.13 30.21 -25.13
N TYR A 406 6.54 30.06 -26.33
CA TYR A 406 7.13 30.48 -27.61
C TYR A 406 6.11 31.22 -28.47
N ASP A 407 6.50 32.36 -29.06
CA ASP A 407 5.69 33.06 -30.05
C ASP A 407 5.75 32.36 -31.42
N LYS A 408 4.66 31.68 -31.78
CA LYS A 408 4.50 30.98 -33.07
C LYS A 408 3.25 31.47 -33.77
N ASN A 409 3.44 32.39 -34.73
CA ASN A 409 2.34 33.11 -35.37
C ASN A 409 1.75 32.39 -36.59
N SER A 410 2.47 31.42 -37.18
CA SER A 410 1.99 30.66 -38.34
C SER A 410 1.59 29.22 -37.98
N ASN A 411 0.56 28.68 -38.65
CA ASN A 411 0.19 27.26 -38.50
C ASN A 411 1.34 26.33 -38.88
N SER A 412 2.15 26.68 -39.88
CA SER A 412 3.33 25.90 -40.28
C SER A 412 4.34 25.76 -39.14
N ASP A 413 4.60 26.84 -38.41
CA ASP A 413 5.54 26.82 -37.28
C ASP A 413 4.96 26.05 -36.09
N LYS A 414 3.65 26.20 -35.81
CA LYS A 414 2.96 25.39 -34.78
C LYS A 414 3.02 23.90 -35.10
N ILE A 415 2.83 23.51 -36.36
CA ILE A 415 2.95 22.11 -36.82
C ILE A 415 4.36 21.58 -36.58
N LYS A 416 5.39 22.29 -37.06
CA LYS A 416 6.79 21.89 -36.89
C LYS A 416 7.13 21.71 -35.41
N PHE A 417 6.72 22.66 -34.58
CA PHE A 417 6.96 22.64 -33.15
C PHE A 417 6.25 21.49 -32.43
N LEU A 418 4.96 21.25 -32.71
CA LEU A 418 4.24 20.11 -32.12
C LEU A 418 4.81 18.76 -32.55
N LEU A 419 5.28 18.64 -33.80
CA LEU A 419 5.96 17.44 -34.28
C LEU A 419 7.31 17.24 -33.58
N ASP A 420 8.08 18.31 -33.37
CA ASP A 420 9.34 18.26 -32.64
C ASP A 420 9.12 17.85 -31.18
N ILE A 421 8.16 18.47 -30.49
CA ILE A 421 7.78 18.08 -29.14
C ILE A 421 7.39 16.60 -29.09
N ARG A 422 6.48 16.17 -29.97
CA ARG A 422 5.96 14.80 -29.94
C ARG A 422 7.05 13.77 -30.21
N ASN A 423 7.86 13.99 -31.25
CA ASN A 423 8.77 12.96 -31.74
C ASN A 423 10.10 12.96 -30.97
N ASN A 424 10.57 14.14 -30.56
CA ASN A 424 11.89 14.31 -29.95
C ASN A 424 11.77 14.54 -28.44
N GLU A 425 11.10 15.61 -28.02
CA GLU A 425 11.11 16.00 -26.59
C GLU A 425 10.35 15.02 -25.70
N ALA A 426 9.11 14.67 -26.05
CA ALA A 426 8.29 13.74 -25.27
C ALA A 426 8.94 12.37 -25.15
N SER A 427 9.56 11.86 -26.22
CA SER A 427 10.33 10.61 -26.20
C SER A 427 11.49 10.67 -25.21
N LYS A 428 12.26 11.77 -25.23
CA LYS A 428 13.37 12.01 -24.29
C LYS A 428 12.85 12.05 -22.86
N ILE A 429 11.79 12.79 -22.59
CA ILE A 429 11.20 12.93 -21.26
C ILE A 429 10.68 11.59 -20.74
N ILE A 430 9.94 10.82 -21.54
CA ILE A 430 9.49 9.48 -21.13
C ILE A 430 10.70 8.61 -20.73
N SER A 431 11.79 8.68 -21.48
CA SER A 431 13.02 7.93 -21.18
C SER A 431 13.75 8.44 -19.92
N GLN A 432 13.65 9.74 -19.63
CA GLN A 432 14.33 10.41 -18.52
C GLN A 432 13.54 10.30 -17.22
N ILE A 433 12.22 10.46 -17.24
CA ILE A 433 11.31 10.14 -16.14
C ILE A 433 11.48 8.68 -15.71
N LYS A 434 11.87 7.78 -16.63
CA LYS A 434 12.23 6.41 -16.29
C LYS A 434 13.53 6.28 -15.48
N LYS A 435 14.42 7.28 -15.47
CA LYS A 435 15.79 7.22 -14.93
C LYS A 435 16.12 8.25 -13.83
N VAL A 436 15.49 9.44 -13.80
CA VAL A 436 15.87 10.55 -12.91
C VAL A 436 14.63 11.36 -12.47
N ASN A 437 14.43 11.56 -11.16
CA ASN A 437 13.25 12.22 -10.58
C ASN A 437 13.20 13.76 -10.74
N ARG A 438 14.22 14.42 -11.31
CA ARG A 438 14.29 15.91 -11.43
C ARG A 438 13.61 16.51 -12.68
N MET A 439 12.86 15.72 -13.46
CA MET A 439 12.28 16.17 -14.74
C MET A 439 10.81 16.59 -14.65
N TYR A 440 10.17 16.45 -13.49
CA TYR A 440 8.73 16.71 -13.36
C TYR A 440 8.39 18.20 -13.36
N ASP A 441 9.21 19.08 -12.77
CA ASP A 441 9.01 20.53 -12.83
C ASP A 441 8.98 21.06 -14.27
N TYR A 442 9.73 20.43 -15.17
CA TYR A 442 9.74 20.77 -16.59
C TYR A 442 8.39 20.51 -17.27
N LEU A 443 7.61 19.52 -16.79
CA LEU A 443 6.25 19.27 -17.29
C LEU A 443 5.29 20.41 -16.93
N LEU A 444 5.47 21.03 -15.77
CA LEU A 444 4.66 22.18 -15.34
C LEU A 444 5.01 23.44 -16.11
N GLN A 445 6.29 23.64 -16.44
CA GLN A 445 6.76 24.76 -17.27
C GLN A 445 6.36 24.64 -18.73
N LYS A 446 6.15 23.41 -19.24
CA LYS A 446 5.75 23.15 -20.62
C LYS A 446 4.59 22.14 -20.68
N PRO A 447 3.37 22.57 -20.31
CA PRO A 447 2.18 21.71 -20.16
C PRO A 447 1.79 20.95 -21.42
N ILE A 448 2.16 21.45 -22.60
CA ILE A 448 1.94 20.77 -23.87
C ILE A 448 2.59 19.37 -23.93
N LEU A 449 3.64 19.10 -23.14
CA LEU A 449 4.27 17.79 -23.06
C LEU A 449 3.36 16.74 -22.43
N ILE A 450 2.54 17.14 -21.45
CA ILE A 450 1.57 16.27 -20.78
C ILE A 450 0.62 15.65 -21.82
N LYS A 451 0.25 16.42 -22.87
CA LYS A 451 -0.57 15.91 -23.99
C LYS A 451 0.05 14.69 -24.66
N PHE A 452 1.36 14.63 -24.78
CA PHE A 452 2.04 13.55 -25.50
C PHE A 452 2.44 12.38 -24.60
N ILE A 453 2.78 12.62 -23.33
CA ILE A 453 3.21 11.55 -22.42
C ILE A 453 2.03 10.75 -21.85
N VAL A 454 0.86 11.39 -21.69
CA VAL A 454 -0.33 10.70 -21.18
C VAL A 454 -0.80 9.63 -22.18
N PRO A 455 -1.10 8.40 -21.78
CA PRO A 455 -1.60 7.36 -22.67
C PRO A 455 -2.96 7.69 -23.32
N TYR A 456 -3.17 7.28 -24.58
CA TYR A 456 -4.44 7.52 -25.27
C TYR A 456 -5.60 6.68 -24.72
N ASN A 457 -5.35 5.42 -24.38
CA ASN A 457 -6.30 4.52 -23.74
C ASN A 457 -6.81 5.07 -22.40
N LEU A 458 -5.95 5.69 -21.58
CA LEU A 458 -6.34 6.33 -20.33
C LEU A 458 -7.41 7.40 -20.56
N THR A 459 -7.09 8.34 -21.46
CA THR A 459 -7.91 9.54 -21.76
C THR A 459 -9.13 9.27 -22.63
N SER A 460 -9.31 8.03 -23.09
CA SER A 460 -10.47 7.66 -23.92
C SER A 460 -11.17 6.43 -23.34
N LYS A 461 -10.71 5.23 -23.67
CA LYS A 461 -11.36 3.97 -23.32
C LYS A 461 -11.53 3.77 -21.82
N ALA A 462 -10.47 3.96 -21.05
CA ALA A 462 -10.49 3.75 -19.61
C ALA A 462 -11.32 4.81 -18.88
N LYS A 463 -11.38 6.04 -19.41
CA LYS A 463 -12.26 7.11 -18.95
C LYS A 463 -13.73 6.77 -19.22
N LEU A 464 -14.05 6.37 -20.45
CA LEU A 464 -15.41 5.97 -20.84
C LEU A 464 -15.97 4.83 -19.97
N ILE A 465 -15.15 3.82 -19.68
CA ILE A 465 -15.54 2.74 -18.76
C ILE A 465 -15.90 3.31 -17.38
N LYS A 466 -15.06 4.20 -16.83
CA LYS A 466 -15.27 4.80 -15.50
C LYS A 466 -16.50 5.71 -15.44
N GLU A 467 -16.84 6.40 -16.52
CA GLU A 467 -18.08 7.16 -16.65
C GLU A 467 -19.30 6.23 -16.68
N LYS A 468 -19.25 5.16 -17.48
CA LYS A 468 -20.35 4.17 -17.59
C LYS A 468 -20.63 3.42 -16.30
N ILE A 469 -19.63 3.23 -15.44
CA ILE A 469 -19.77 2.56 -14.14
C ILE A 469 -19.89 3.56 -12.97
N ASN A 470 -20.18 4.84 -13.25
CA ASN A 470 -20.44 5.86 -12.23
C ASN A 470 -19.28 6.11 -11.25
N ILE A 471 -18.02 5.86 -11.64
CA ILE A 471 -16.84 6.32 -10.88
C ILE A 471 -16.58 7.79 -11.19
N LEU A 472 -16.64 8.16 -12.47
CA LEU A 472 -16.52 9.53 -12.94
C LEU A 472 -17.88 10.08 -13.38
N LYS A 473 -18.05 11.40 -13.34
CA LYS A 473 -19.19 12.08 -13.96
C LYS A 473 -19.10 11.95 -15.48
N ASN A 474 -20.25 11.90 -16.14
CA ASN A 474 -20.34 11.92 -17.59
C ASN A 474 -19.88 13.28 -18.13
N ASP A 475 -18.64 13.33 -18.61
CA ASP A 475 -17.97 14.49 -19.17
C ASP A 475 -17.64 14.24 -20.65
N GLU A 476 -17.35 15.30 -21.41
CA GLU A 476 -16.89 15.11 -22.78
C GLU A 476 -15.55 14.35 -22.81
N ILE A 477 -15.50 13.26 -23.58
CA ILE A 477 -14.29 12.49 -23.80
C ILE A 477 -13.52 13.06 -24.99
N LEU A 478 -12.39 13.70 -24.71
CA LEU A 478 -11.55 14.28 -25.75
C LEU A 478 -10.63 13.24 -26.40
N HIS A 479 -10.78 13.05 -27.70
CA HIS A 479 -10.06 11.99 -28.42
C HIS A 479 -8.75 12.48 -29.08
N LYS A 480 -7.61 11.93 -28.66
CA LYS A 480 -6.31 12.22 -29.31
C LYS A 480 -6.24 11.79 -30.78
N LYS A 481 -7.00 10.75 -31.18
CA LYS A 481 -7.06 10.28 -32.57
C LYS A 481 -7.71 11.33 -33.50
N ASP A 482 -8.64 12.11 -32.96
CA ASP A 482 -9.47 13.07 -33.69
C ASP A 482 -8.85 14.47 -33.71
N GLY A 483 -7.91 14.73 -32.81
CA GLY A 483 -7.16 16.00 -32.71
C GLY A 483 -7.63 16.88 -31.56
N ASP A 484 -8.67 16.47 -30.83
CA ASP A 484 -9.45 17.34 -29.93
C ASP A 484 -8.88 17.41 -28.50
N TYR A 485 -7.93 16.53 -28.17
CA TYR A 485 -7.40 16.41 -26.82
C TYR A 485 -6.56 17.62 -26.37
N CYS A 486 -6.97 18.22 -25.26
CA CYS A 486 -6.28 19.30 -24.55
C CYS A 486 -6.25 19.00 -23.04
N VAL A 487 -5.06 19.10 -22.41
CA VAL A 487 -4.88 18.73 -20.99
C VAL A 487 -5.64 19.61 -20.01
N TYR A 488 -5.93 20.87 -20.39
CA TYR A 488 -6.72 21.80 -19.58
C TYR A 488 -8.23 21.60 -19.73
N ARG A 489 -8.68 20.92 -20.80
CA ARG A 489 -10.10 20.66 -21.07
C ARG A 489 -10.51 19.23 -20.71
N ASP A 490 -9.56 18.32 -20.59
CA ASP A 490 -9.81 16.94 -20.19
C ASP A 490 -10.16 16.87 -18.71
N ASN A 491 -11.45 16.99 -18.39
CA ASN A 491 -11.97 17.01 -17.03
C ASN A 491 -12.07 15.60 -16.43
N TRP A 492 -11.65 15.47 -15.18
CA TRP A 492 -11.70 14.27 -14.35
C TRP A 492 -12.45 14.63 -13.08
N ARG A 493 -13.75 14.30 -13.06
CA ARG A 493 -14.64 14.60 -11.93
C ARG A 493 -15.18 13.30 -11.36
N VAL A 494 -14.92 13.04 -10.08
CA VAL A 494 -15.49 11.89 -9.38
C VAL A 494 -16.98 12.12 -9.17
N ASN A 495 -17.77 11.05 -9.25
CA ASN A 495 -19.21 11.13 -9.00
C ASN A 495 -19.48 11.55 -7.54
N ASN A 496 -20.55 12.32 -7.32
CA ASN A 496 -20.87 12.88 -6.00
C ASN A 496 -21.02 11.80 -4.92
N ASP A 497 -21.58 10.65 -5.29
CA ASP A 497 -21.78 9.51 -4.38
C ASP A 497 -20.46 8.93 -3.84
N LEU A 498 -19.33 9.23 -4.48
CA LEU A 498 -18.01 8.84 -4.02
C LEU A 498 -17.26 9.98 -3.31
N LEU A 499 -17.78 11.21 -3.30
CA LEU A 499 -17.14 12.37 -2.66
C LEU A 499 -17.47 12.49 -1.16
N VAL A 500 -18.48 11.76 -0.68
CA VAL A 500 -18.96 11.72 0.71
C VAL A 500 -17.98 10.97 1.59
#